data_AF-A0A2E8AUD4-F1
#
_entry.id   AF-A0A2E8AUD4-F1
#
_cell.length_a   1.000
_cell.length_b   1.000
_cell.length_c   1.000
_cell.angle_alpha   90.00
_cell.angle_beta   90.00
_cell.angle_gamma   90.00
#
_symmetry.space_group_name_H-M   'P 1'
#
loop_
_entity.id
_entity.type
_entity.pdbx_description
1 polymer ?
#
loop_
_entity_poly.entity_id
_entity_poly.type
_entity_poly.pdbx_seq_one_letter_code
_entity_poly.pdbx_strand_id
1 'polypeptide(L)'
;MNDGWDPNENSSREHQQSAQDFPTADIRPVGPPLYQRFLCSTRMWLTTVVCLAISTGLAIYSFSSTDAEILIHFDHGQGIKPDDALRFRGITVGEVLAVELSPDLQGVDVRVSVNHAAGGIARKGSQFWIERPRISLTEIRGLDTLLAGQFIAVAPGPAGGARMTEFNGLPAAPAGDLVAGGLRIVLRGSQTGGLRHGVPILYRGLQVGHVIEVGLSDDGASVEAAALILPDFKRLVREDSKFWNASGIELSFGLAGIQLTANALSTVVLGGISMATPNNPGAYAAPDHEFQVHEKPEDHWLDWKPDLSTPPTS
;
A
#
# COMPACT_ATOMS: atom_id res chain seq x y z
N MET A 1 -69.55 26.57 116.86
CA MET A 1 -69.07 27.23 115.63
C MET A 1 -68.47 26.17 114.73
N ASN A 2 -69.06 26.01 113.54
CA ASN A 2 -68.54 25.57 112.23
C ASN A 2 -67.10 25.06 112.15
N ASP A 3 -66.69 24.18 111.24
CA ASP A 3 -67.27 23.38 110.16
C ASP A 3 -66.06 22.58 109.64
N GLY A 4 -66.26 21.48 108.92
CA GLY A 4 -65.20 20.95 108.05
C GLY A 4 -65.18 19.44 107.93
N TRP A 5 -66.19 18.92 107.25
CA TRP A 5 -66.14 17.60 106.64
C TRP A 5 -65.42 17.73 105.30
N ASP A 6 -64.46 16.85 104.99
CA ASP A 6 -64.00 16.62 103.61
C ASP A 6 -63.86 15.09 103.41
N PRO A 7 -64.54 14.49 102.40
CA PRO A 7 -64.56 13.06 102.14
C PRO A 7 -63.57 12.68 101.01
N ASN A 8 -63.51 11.37 100.71
CA ASN A 8 -62.67 10.70 99.70
C ASN A 8 -61.21 10.50 100.12
N GLU A 9 -60.55 9.38 99.88
CA GLU A 9 -60.72 8.34 98.86
C GLU A 9 -59.99 7.10 99.42
N ASN A 10 -60.72 6.02 99.67
CA ASN A 10 -60.86 4.89 98.75
C ASN A 10 -59.62 3.98 98.64
N SER A 11 -59.92 2.71 98.87
CA SER A 11 -59.41 1.54 98.18
C SER A 11 -58.23 0.78 98.82
N SER A 12 -58.62 -0.40 99.37
CA SER A 12 -57.99 -1.69 99.09
C SER A 12 -56.56 -1.88 99.63
N ARG A 13 -56.38 -2.38 100.87
CA ARG A 13 -56.40 -3.81 101.21
C ARG A 13 -55.98 -4.74 100.07
N GLU A 14 -54.69 -5.03 100.08
CA GLU A 14 -54.12 -6.38 100.05
C GLU A 14 -54.77 -7.41 99.10
N HIS A 15 -54.14 -7.61 97.95
CA HIS A 15 -53.84 -8.94 97.43
C HIS A 15 -52.43 -8.89 96.83
N GLN A 16 -51.45 -9.49 97.50
CA GLN A 16 -51.00 -10.87 97.29
C GLN A 16 -50.36 -11.10 95.91
N GLN A 17 -49.15 -11.66 96.01
CA GLN A 17 -48.46 -12.53 95.05
C GLN A 17 -47.49 -11.91 94.03
N SER A 18 -46.23 -12.31 94.24
CA SER A 18 -45.22 -12.58 93.21
C SER A 18 -44.40 -11.39 92.71
N ALA A 19 -43.52 -10.84 93.57
CA ALA A 19 -42.26 -10.29 93.08
C ALA A 19 -41.38 -11.45 92.59
N GLN A 20 -41.61 -11.89 91.35
CA GLN A 20 -40.66 -12.71 90.61
C GLN A 20 -39.36 -11.90 90.51
N ASP A 21 -38.29 -12.46 91.07
CA ASP A 21 -36.94 -11.92 90.94
C ASP A 21 -36.57 -11.96 89.45
N PHE A 22 -36.65 -10.81 88.78
CA PHE A 22 -36.27 -10.71 87.38
C PHE A 22 -34.74 -10.81 87.33
N PRO A 23 -34.15 -11.69 86.51
CA PRO A 23 -32.70 -11.70 86.35
C PRO A 23 -32.27 -10.33 85.81
N THR A 24 -31.53 -9.58 86.62
CA THR A 24 -30.87 -8.36 86.14
C THR A 24 -29.80 -8.80 85.15
N ALA A 25 -29.88 -8.33 83.90
CA ALA A 25 -28.87 -8.64 82.90
C ALA A 25 -27.51 -8.07 83.35
N ASP A 26 -26.52 -8.95 83.57
CA ASP A 26 -25.11 -8.56 83.75
C ASP A 26 -24.60 -8.08 82.39
N ILE A 27 -24.69 -6.77 82.13
CA ILE A 27 -24.16 -6.16 80.91
C ILE A 27 -22.66 -6.04 81.08
N ARG A 28 -21.95 -7.15 80.83
CA ARG A 28 -20.51 -7.07 80.61
C ARG A 28 -20.29 -6.34 79.28
N PRO A 29 -19.50 -5.26 79.23
CA PRO A 29 -19.14 -4.67 77.96
C PRO A 29 -18.43 -5.74 77.14
N VAL A 30 -19.07 -6.19 76.06
CA VAL A 30 -18.42 -6.99 75.03
C VAL A 30 -17.26 -6.13 74.55
N GLY A 31 -16.02 -6.63 74.71
CA GLY A 31 -14.82 -5.93 74.26
C GLY A 31 -14.98 -5.45 72.82
N PRO A 32 -14.28 -4.36 72.43
CA PRO A 32 -14.49 -3.72 71.13
C PRO A 32 -14.46 -4.78 70.02
N PRO A 33 -15.37 -4.69 69.03
CA PRO A 33 -15.45 -5.69 67.98
C PRO A 33 -14.07 -5.84 67.35
N LEU A 34 -13.65 -7.09 67.17
CA LEU A 34 -12.41 -7.48 66.49
C LEU A 34 -12.43 -7.12 64.99
N TYR A 35 -12.88 -5.93 64.62
CA TYR A 35 -12.72 -5.36 63.29
C TYR A 35 -11.42 -4.56 63.21
N GLN A 36 -10.31 -5.12 63.68
CA GLN A 36 -9.02 -4.44 63.63
C GLN A 36 -7.86 -5.41 63.41
N ARG A 37 -8.06 -6.41 62.54
CA ARG A 37 -6.98 -7.32 62.11
C ARG A 37 -6.80 -7.48 60.61
N PHE A 38 -7.36 -6.60 59.80
CA PHE A 38 -7.00 -6.51 58.37
C PHE A 38 -6.08 -5.34 58.01
N LEU A 39 -5.67 -4.53 59.00
CA LEU A 39 -4.85 -3.34 58.79
C LEU A 39 -3.33 -3.59 58.88
N CYS A 40 -2.87 -4.84 59.05
CA CYS A 40 -1.45 -5.21 58.96
C CYS A 40 -1.13 -5.98 57.68
N SER A 41 -1.73 -5.62 56.54
CA SER A 41 -1.37 -6.21 55.25
C SER A 41 -1.01 -5.16 54.20
N THR A 42 -0.15 -4.22 54.58
CA THR A 42 0.49 -3.25 53.68
C THR A 42 1.24 -3.95 52.52
N ARG A 43 1.67 -5.21 52.71
CA ARG A 43 2.31 -6.02 51.66
C ARG A 43 1.34 -6.62 50.65
N MET A 44 0.09 -6.95 51.02
CA MET A 44 -0.89 -7.51 50.07
C MET A 44 -1.44 -6.43 49.14
N TRP A 45 -1.68 -5.23 49.64
CA TRP A 45 -2.13 -4.10 48.81
C TRP A 45 -1.06 -3.63 47.81
N LEU A 46 0.23 -3.77 48.15
CA LEU A 46 1.33 -3.44 47.24
C LEU A 46 1.29 -4.31 45.98
N THR A 47 1.01 -5.61 46.13
CA THR A 47 0.86 -6.53 44.99
C THR A 47 -0.30 -6.12 44.09
N THR A 48 -1.44 -5.72 44.66
CA THR A 48 -2.60 -5.25 43.89
C THR A 48 -2.28 -3.97 43.12
N VAL A 49 -1.58 -3.01 43.74
CA VAL A 49 -1.18 -1.76 43.09
C VAL A 49 -0.17 -2.01 41.97
N VAL A 50 0.80 -2.90 42.18
CA VAL A 50 1.77 -3.28 41.14
C VAL A 50 1.09 -3.97 39.96
N CYS A 51 0.17 -4.90 40.21
CA CYS A 51 -0.63 -5.52 39.15
C CYS A 51 -1.49 -4.50 38.40
N LEU A 52 -2.11 -3.55 39.11
CA LEU A 52 -2.89 -2.48 38.48
C LEU A 52 -1.98 -1.62 37.60
N ALA A 53 -0.82 -1.20 38.09
CA ALA A 53 0.12 -0.38 37.33
C ALA A 53 0.65 -1.09 36.08
N ILE A 54 0.96 -2.40 36.16
CA ILE A 54 1.38 -3.20 35.01
C ILE A 54 0.22 -3.37 34.02
N SER A 55 -0.99 -3.65 34.50
CA SER A 55 -2.18 -3.79 33.64
C SER A 55 -2.52 -2.47 32.94
N THR A 56 -2.50 -1.35 33.66
CA THR A 56 -2.69 -0.01 33.09
C THR A 56 -1.57 0.33 32.12
N GLY A 57 -0.31 -0.03 32.42
CA GLY A 57 0.83 0.17 31.53
C GLY A 57 0.71 -0.61 30.22
N LEU A 58 0.32 -1.89 30.30
CA LEU A 58 0.07 -2.74 29.12
C LEU A 58 -1.14 -2.25 28.32
N ALA A 59 -2.20 -1.79 28.99
CA ALA A 59 -3.36 -1.21 28.31
C ALA A 59 -2.99 0.06 27.55
N ILE A 60 -2.24 0.99 28.16
CA ILE A 60 -1.77 2.21 27.49
C ILE A 60 -0.83 1.86 26.33
N TYR A 61 0.07 0.90 26.52
CA TYR A 61 0.99 0.45 25.46
C TYR A 61 0.24 -0.16 24.27
N SER A 62 -0.82 -0.93 24.52
CA SER A 62 -1.67 -1.53 23.49
C SER A 62 -2.44 -0.50 22.67
N PHE A 63 -2.78 0.66 23.24
CA PHE A 63 -3.56 1.69 22.55
C PHE A 63 -2.74 2.57 21.61
N SER A 64 -1.40 2.50 21.66
CA SER A 64 -0.53 3.32 20.81
C SER A 64 -0.42 2.84 19.35
N SER A 65 -1.14 1.77 18.99
CA SER A 65 -1.11 1.15 17.66
C SER A 65 -2.43 1.38 16.90
N THR A 66 -3.01 2.58 16.95
CA THR A 66 -4.24 2.86 16.19
C THR A 66 -3.88 3.05 14.72
N ASP A 67 -4.29 2.10 13.89
CA ASP A 67 -4.22 2.21 12.44
C ASP A 67 -5.16 3.32 11.94
N ALA A 68 -4.81 3.91 10.82
CA ALA A 68 -5.54 5.01 10.22
C ALA A 68 -6.48 4.50 9.15
N GLU A 69 -7.78 4.70 9.32
CA GLU A 69 -8.76 4.34 8.31
C GLU A 69 -8.88 5.44 7.24
N ILE A 70 -8.85 5.04 5.97
CA ILE A 70 -9.07 5.90 4.81
C ILE A 70 -10.16 5.34 3.91
N LEU A 71 -10.90 6.24 3.27
CA LEU A 71 -11.92 5.95 2.26
C LEU A 71 -11.35 6.29 0.88
N ILE A 72 -11.41 5.33 -0.04
CA ILE A 72 -10.97 5.52 -1.42
C ILE A 72 -12.16 5.24 -2.35
N HIS A 73 -12.56 6.26 -3.11
CA HIS A 73 -13.62 6.16 -4.10
C HIS A 73 -13.05 5.71 -5.45
N PHE A 74 -13.55 4.61 -6.01
CA PHE A 74 -13.17 4.13 -7.34
C PHE A 74 -14.39 4.08 -8.26
N ASP A 75 -14.23 4.46 -9.53
CA ASP A 75 -15.29 4.29 -10.54
C ASP A 75 -15.68 2.82 -10.73
N HIS A 76 -14.71 1.90 -10.56
CA HIS A 76 -14.91 0.46 -10.74
C HIS A 76 -14.17 -0.35 -9.66
N GLY A 77 -14.90 -1.18 -8.90
CA GLY A 77 -14.33 -2.06 -7.87
C GLY A 77 -13.99 -3.48 -8.35
N GLN A 78 -13.78 -3.69 -9.66
CA GLN A 78 -13.55 -5.06 -10.18
C GLN A 78 -12.27 -5.68 -9.62
N GLY A 79 -12.47 -6.76 -8.85
CA GLY A 79 -11.44 -7.67 -8.37
C GLY A 79 -10.72 -7.27 -7.08
N ILE A 80 -11.13 -6.18 -6.43
CA ILE A 80 -10.75 -5.88 -5.05
C ILE A 80 -11.73 -6.55 -4.08
N LYS A 81 -11.20 -7.18 -3.04
CA LYS A 81 -11.95 -7.83 -1.97
C LYS A 81 -11.42 -7.39 -0.60
N PRO A 82 -12.19 -7.61 0.48
CA PRO A 82 -11.65 -7.55 1.84
C PRO A 82 -10.39 -8.41 1.96
N ASP A 83 -9.44 -7.97 2.78
CA ASP A 83 -8.11 -8.54 3.03
C ASP A 83 -7.07 -8.30 1.91
N ASP A 84 -7.41 -7.61 0.82
CA ASP A 84 -6.41 -7.22 -0.18
C ASP A 84 -5.41 -6.20 0.41
N ALA A 85 -4.15 -6.29 -0.01
CA ALA A 85 -3.09 -5.44 0.55
C ALA A 85 -3.07 -4.04 -0.07
N LEU A 86 -2.81 -3.02 0.76
CA LEU A 86 -2.34 -1.71 0.31
C LEU A 86 -0.80 -1.73 0.29
N ARG A 87 -0.19 -1.43 -0.86
CA ARG A 87 1.27 -1.51 -1.05
C ARG A 87 1.88 -0.19 -1.52
N PHE A 88 3.02 0.13 -0.93
CA PHE A 88 3.91 1.19 -1.42
C PHE A 88 5.24 0.56 -1.84
N ARG A 89 5.61 0.69 -3.13
CA ARG A 89 6.87 0.13 -3.68
C ARG A 89 7.05 -1.36 -3.35
N GLY A 90 5.96 -2.13 -3.40
CA GLY A 90 5.95 -3.57 -3.10
C GLY A 90 5.89 -3.94 -1.60
N ILE A 91 5.95 -2.97 -0.69
CA ILE A 91 5.86 -3.19 0.76
C ILE A 91 4.41 -2.99 1.20
N THR A 92 3.85 -3.95 1.95
CA THR A 92 2.51 -3.83 2.54
C THR A 92 2.49 -2.75 3.62
N VAL A 93 1.63 -1.75 3.44
CA VAL A 93 1.46 -0.59 4.32
C VAL A 93 0.05 -0.49 4.91
N GLY A 94 -0.84 -1.40 4.52
CA GLY A 94 -2.22 -1.46 4.98
C GLY A 94 -3.00 -2.62 4.36
N GLU A 95 -4.29 -2.68 4.64
CA GLU A 95 -5.21 -3.73 4.20
C GLU A 95 -6.62 -3.19 3.91
N VAL A 96 -7.33 -3.81 2.97
CA VAL A 96 -8.71 -3.47 2.63
C VAL A 96 -9.64 -4.08 3.68
N LEU A 97 -10.40 -3.23 4.38
CA LEU A 97 -11.38 -3.64 5.39
C LEU A 97 -12.70 -4.05 4.74
N ALA A 98 -13.20 -3.22 3.83
CA ALA A 98 -14.51 -3.41 3.21
C ALA A 98 -14.58 -2.74 1.83
N VAL A 99 -15.44 -3.30 0.98
CA VAL A 99 -15.74 -2.81 -0.37
C VAL A 99 -17.26 -2.64 -0.45
N GLU A 100 -17.73 -1.41 -0.56
CA GLU A 100 -19.14 -1.06 -0.58
C GLU A 100 -19.49 -0.32 -1.86
N LEU A 101 -20.70 -0.53 -2.37
CA LEU A 101 -21.17 0.26 -3.52
C LEU A 101 -21.50 1.67 -3.05
N SER A 102 -21.10 2.68 -3.83
CA SER A 102 -21.36 4.06 -3.47
C SER A 102 -22.88 4.35 -3.44
N PRO A 103 -23.35 5.34 -2.65
CA PRO A 103 -24.78 5.63 -2.51
C PRO A 103 -25.48 6.02 -3.83
N ASP A 104 -24.73 6.54 -4.80
CA ASP A 104 -25.18 6.94 -6.14
C ASP A 104 -25.10 5.82 -7.18
N LEU A 105 -24.59 4.64 -6.79
CA LEU A 105 -24.39 3.45 -7.64
C LEU A 105 -23.45 3.69 -8.83
N GLN A 106 -22.69 4.80 -8.85
CA GLN A 106 -21.77 5.14 -9.94
C GLN A 106 -20.34 4.64 -9.69
N GLY A 107 -20.03 4.20 -8.47
CA GLY A 107 -18.70 3.77 -8.08
C GLY A 107 -18.70 2.84 -6.87
N VAL A 108 -17.52 2.63 -6.31
CA VAL A 108 -17.26 1.73 -5.19
C VAL A 108 -16.41 2.46 -4.16
N ASP A 109 -16.88 2.46 -2.93
CA ASP A 109 -16.19 3.01 -1.77
C ASP A 109 -15.42 1.90 -1.07
N VAL A 110 -14.10 2.03 -1.05
CA VAL A 110 -13.19 1.05 -0.45
C VAL A 110 -12.64 1.63 0.85
N ARG A 111 -12.91 0.95 1.96
CA ARG A 111 -12.35 1.29 3.27
C ARG A 111 -11.05 0.53 3.48
N VAL A 112 -9.98 1.25 3.79
CA VAL A 112 -8.62 0.71 3.93
C VAL A 112 -8.04 1.11 5.28
N SER A 113 -7.49 0.14 6.01
CA SER A 113 -6.69 0.37 7.20
C SER A 113 -5.24 0.61 6.80
N VAL A 114 -4.65 1.72 7.25
CA VAL A 114 -3.25 2.08 7.00
C VAL A 114 -2.48 1.97 8.30
N ASN A 115 -1.39 1.20 8.28
CA ASN A 115 -0.56 0.97 9.45
C ASN A 115 -0.02 2.29 10.01
N HIS A 116 0.07 2.42 11.33
CA HIS A 116 0.62 3.62 11.98
C HIS A 116 2.01 4.04 11.43
N ALA A 117 2.90 3.08 11.14
CA ALA A 117 4.21 3.31 10.55
C ALA A 117 4.15 3.97 9.15
N ALA A 118 3.03 3.81 8.45
CA ALA A 118 2.74 4.34 7.13
C ALA A 118 1.73 5.52 7.15
N GLY A 119 1.40 6.06 8.33
CA GLY A 119 0.44 7.17 8.47
C GLY A 119 0.82 8.44 7.68
N GLY A 120 2.08 8.57 7.27
CA GLY A 120 2.55 9.64 6.37
C GLY A 120 2.12 9.50 4.91
N ILE A 121 1.50 8.39 4.51
CA ILE A 121 1.05 8.14 3.13
C ILE A 121 -0.31 8.78 2.86
N ALA A 122 -1.20 8.86 3.86
CA ALA A 122 -2.53 9.45 3.71
C ALA A 122 -2.49 10.99 3.81
N ARG A 123 -2.05 11.65 2.74
CA ARG A 123 -1.88 13.12 2.68
C ARG A 123 -2.48 13.69 1.40
N LYS A 124 -2.74 14.99 1.42
CA LYS A 124 -3.17 15.73 0.23
C LYS A 124 -2.17 15.51 -0.92
N GLY A 125 -2.67 15.06 -2.05
CA GLY A 125 -1.88 14.74 -3.24
C GLY A 125 -1.41 13.29 -3.34
N SER A 126 -1.74 12.44 -2.36
CA SER A 126 -1.52 11.00 -2.49
C SER A 126 -2.45 10.40 -3.53
N GLN A 127 -1.92 9.52 -4.36
CA GLN A 127 -2.63 8.88 -5.45
C GLN A 127 -2.70 7.38 -5.19
N PHE A 128 -3.88 6.81 -5.31
CA PHE A 128 -4.14 5.39 -5.11
C PHE A 128 -4.63 4.80 -6.42
N TRP A 129 -4.18 3.61 -6.78
CA TRP A 129 -4.69 2.91 -7.96
C TRP A 129 -4.72 1.42 -7.72
N ILE A 130 -5.51 0.72 -8.53
CA ILE A 130 -5.61 -0.72 -8.44
C ILE A 130 -4.61 -1.34 -9.42
N GLU A 131 -3.67 -2.14 -8.91
CA GLU A 131 -2.66 -2.79 -9.74
C GLU A 131 -3.08 -4.22 -10.10
N ARG A 132 -3.18 -4.50 -11.40
CA ARG A 132 -3.56 -5.81 -11.93
C ARG A 132 -2.31 -6.60 -12.30
N PRO A 133 -2.06 -7.79 -11.72
CA PRO A 133 -0.93 -8.61 -12.10
C PRO A 133 -1.05 -9.02 -13.58
N ARG A 134 -0.03 -8.73 -14.39
CA ARG A 134 0.03 -9.18 -15.78
C ARG A 134 0.61 -10.59 -15.81
N ILE A 135 -0.23 -11.58 -16.12
CA ILE A 135 0.20 -12.96 -16.27
C ILE A 135 1.00 -13.07 -17.58
N SER A 136 2.32 -13.20 -17.47
CA SER A 136 3.16 -13.53 -18.61
C SER A 136 3.25 -15.05 -18.71
N LEU A 137 2.71 -15.63 -19.78
CA LEU A 137 2.65 -17.08 -20.04
C LEU A 137 4.04 -17.71 -20.36
N THR A 138 5.12 -16.96 -20.23
CA THR A 138 6.45 -17.34 -20.75
C THR A 138 7.24 -18.23 -19.79
N GLU A 139 6.86 -18.37 -18.53
CA GLU A 139 7.60 -19.17 -17.55
C GLU A 139 6.73 -20.30 -16.98
N ILE A 140 6.62 -21.38 -17.75
CA ILE A 140 5.92 -22.60 -17.34
C ILE A 140 6.83 -23.43 -16.42
N ARG A 141 7.27 -22.90 -15.26
CA ARG A 141 7.89 -23.70 -14.18
C ARG A 141 7.56 -23.10 -12.80
N GLY A 142 6.58 -23.71 -12.12
CA GLY A 142 6.17 -23.34 -10.76
C GLY A 142 4.69 -22.99 -10.69
N LEU A 143 3.84 -24.01 -10.67
CA LEU A 143 2.37 -23.91 -10.50
C LEU A 143 1.96 -23.47 -9.08
N ASP A 144 2.63 -22.46 -8.53
CA ASP A 144 2.28 -21.79 -7.26
C ASP A 144 1.91 -20.30 -7.46
N THR A 145 1.96 -19.78 -8.69
CA THR A 145 1.73 -18.36 -9.03
C THR A 145 0.26 -17.95 -9.18
N LEU A 146 -0.69 -18.83 -8.85
CA LEU A 146 -2.12 -18.59 -9.07
C LEU A 146 -2.82 -17.72 -8.00
N LEU A 147 -2.10 -17.13 -7.05
CA LEU A 147 -2.70 -16.45 -5.89
C LEU A 147 -2.07 -15.09 -5.54
N ALA A 148 -1.37 -14.43 -6.45
CA ALA A 148 -1.12 -13.00 -6.28
C ALA A 148 -2.44 -12.25 -6.50
N GLY A 149 -3.20 -12.05 -5.41
CA GLY A 149 -4.41 -11.23 -5.42
C GLY A 149 -4.13 -9.83 -5.94
N GLN A 150 -5.17 -9.21 -6.48
CA GLN A 150 -5.14 -7.80 -6.84
C GLN A 150 -4.81 -6.99 -5.57
N PHE A 151 -4.08 -5.89 -5.75
CA PHE A 151 -3.70 -5.05 -4.61
C PHE A 151 -3.86 -3.58 -4.98
N ILE A 152 -4.01 -2.74 -3.95
CA ILE A 152 -4.05 -1.30 -4.12
C ILE A 152 -2.63 -0.79 -3.96
N ALA A 153 -2.15 -0.04 -4.94
CA ALA A 153 -0.87 0.64 -4.87
C ALA A 153 -1.07 2.11 -4.52
N VAL A 154 -0.07 2.72 -3.89
CA VAL A 154 -0.11 4.12 -3.48
C VAL A 154 1.16 4.86 -3.84
N ALA A 155 1.02 6.10 -4.28
CA ALA A 155 2.10 7.08 -4.39
C ALA A 155 1.83 8.20 -3.37
N PRO A 156 2.72 8.44 -2.39
CA PRO A 156 2.52 9.48 -1.39
C PRO A 156 2.66 10.87 -2.01
N GLY A 157 1.80 11.79 -1.58
CA GLY A 157 1.90 13.20 -1.95
C GLY A 157 3.14 13.90 -1.38
N PRO A 158 3.39 15.16 -1.75
CA PRO A 158 4.55 15.94 -1.31
C PRO A 158 4.72 15.97 0.22
N ALA A 159 5.97 15.95 0.69
CA ALA A 159 6.28 16.07 2.10
C ALA A 159 5.74 17.40 2.66
N GLY A 160 4.91 17.33 3.71
CA GLY A 160 4.26 18.50 4.31
C GLY A 160 2.79 18.69 3.92
N GLY A 161 2.22 17.84 3.05
CA GLY A 161 0.79 17.84 2.77
C GLY A 161 -0.07 17.56 4.01
N ALA A 162 -1.21 18.26 4.13
CA ALA A 162 -2.18 18.01 5.19
C ALA A 162 -2.70 16.56 5.13
N ARG A 163 -2.93 15.94 6.30
CA ARG A 163 -3.49 14.59 6.37
C ARG A 163 -4.92 14.60 5.81
N MET A 164 -5.24 13.61 4.99
CA MET A 164 -6.56 13.45 4.38
C MET A 164 -6.99 12.01 4.56
N THR A 165 -8.30 11.80 4.73
CA THR A 165 -8.89 10.47 4.97
C THR A 165 -9.73 10.00 3.79
N GLU A 166 -9.99 10.86 2.82
CA GLU A 166 -10.83 10.58 1.66
C GLU A 166 -10.02 10.82 0.39
N PHE A 167 -10.08 9.89 -0.55
CA PHE A 167 -9.28 9.94 -1.77
C PHE A 167 -10.07 9.44 -2.97
N ASN A 168 -9.78 10.00 -4.14
CA ASN A 168 -10.26 9.46 -5.40
C ASN A 168 -9.18 8.51 -5.95
N GLY A 169 -9.57 7.27 -6.18
CA GLY A 169 -8.76 6.24 -6.79
C GLY A 169 -8.65 6.43 -8.29
N LEU A 170 -7.45 6.19 -8.82
CA LEU A 170 -7.15 6.20 -10.23
C LEU A 170 -7.35 4.80 -10.84
N PRO A 171 -7.80 4.71 -12.10
CA PRO A 171 -7.98 3.43 -12.79
C PRO A 171 -6.65 2.74 -13.13
N ALA A 172 -5.55 3.49 -13.20
CA ALA A 172 -4.22 3.01 -13.53
C ALA A 172 -3.14 3.82 -12.78
N ALA A 173 -1.93 3.28 -12.74
CA ALA A 173 -0.78 3.95 -12.13
C ALA A 173 -0.55 5.32 -12.78
N PRO A 174 -0.29 6.38 -11.99
CA PRO A 174 0.04 7.69 -12.53
C PRO A 174 1.36 7.60 -13.32
N ALA A 175 1.37 8.15 -14.53
CA ALA A 175 2.56 8.14 -15.40
C ALA A 175 3.81 8.78 -14.74
N GLY A 176 3.64 9.61 -13.71
CA GLY A 176 4.73 10.26 -12.98
C GLY A 176 5.61 9.32 -12.16
N ASP A 177 5.16 8.10 -11.87
CA ASP A 177 5.95 7.09 -11.12
C ASP A 177 6.76 6.16 -12.05
N LEU A 178 6.75 6.44 -13.37
CA LEU A 178 7.58 5.79 -14.37
C LEU A 178 9.04 6.21 -14.17
N VAL A 179 9.66 5.56 -13.18
CA VAL A 179 11.08 5.62 -12.80
C VAL A 179 11.58 7.03 -12.57
N ALA A 180 11.66 7.46 -11.30
CA ALA A 180 12.40 8.66 -10.91
C ALA A 180 13.79 8.63 -11.56
N GLY A 181 14.01 9.54 -12.54
CA GLY A 181 15.25 9.59 -13.29
C GLY A 181 15.35 8.68 -14.52
N GLY A 182 14.26 8.20 -15.11
CA GLY A 182 14.18 7.63 -16.49
C GLY A 182 14.14 8.72 -17.57
N LEU A 183 14.41 8.37 -18.84
CA LEU A 183 14.33 9.30 -19.98
C LEU A 183 13.07 8.95 -20.77
N ARG A 184 12.11 9.88 -20.81
CA ARG A 184 10.93 9.75 -21.66
C ARG A 184 11.28 10.20 -23.08
N ILE A 185 10.92 9.41 -24.07
CA ILE A 185 11.07 9.72 -25.50
C ILE A 185 9.74 9.45 -26.21
N VAL A 186 9.52 10.11 -27.34
CA VAL A 186 8.32 9.91 -28.16
C VAL A 186 8.71 9.15 -29.42
N LEU A 187 8.02 8.06 -29.70
CA LEU A 187 8.21 7.23 -30.88
C LEU A 187 7.03 7.45 -31.83
N ARG A 188 7.31 7.94 -33.05
CA ARG A 188 6.32 8.13 -34.11
C ARG A 188 6.40 7.02 -35.14
N GLY A 189 5.27 6.38 -35.40
CA GLY A 189 5.12 5.35 -36.43
C GLY A 189 4.03 5.70 -37.44
N SER A 190 4.21 5.29 -38.69
CA SER A 190 3.17 5.37 -39.72
C SER A 190 2.00 4.42 -39.44
N GLN A 191 2.23 3.34 -38.70
CA GLN A 191 1.23 2.36 -38.28
C GLN A 191 1.58 1.81 -36.88
N THR A 192 0.62 1.20 -36.19
CA THR A 192 0.83 0.57 -34.88
C THR A 192 1.81 -0.61 -34.92
N GLY A 193 2.26 -1.04 -36.11
CA GLY A 193 3.05 -2.26 -36.36
C GLY A 193 4.29 -2.39 -35.48
N GLY A 194 4.12 -2.88 -34.24
CA GLY A 194 5.16 -3.04 -33.22
C GLY A 194 5.02 -2.10 -32.00
N LEU A 195 4.29 -1.00 -32.10
CA LEU A 195 4.12 -0.02 -31.01
C LEU A 195 2.89 -0.37 -30.16
N ARG A 196 3.14 -1.08 -29.06
CA ARG A 196 2.11 -1.42 -28.06
C ARG A 196 2.64 -1.11 -26.67
N HIS A 197 1.73 -0.81 -25.75
CA HIS A 197 2.09 -0.66 -24.34
C HIS A 197 2.84 -1.91 -23.84
N GLY A 198 3.98 -1.69 -23.18
CA GLY A 198 4.81 -2.74 -22.57
C GLY A 198 5.79 -3.41 -23.51
N VAL A 199 5.83 -3.04 -24.79
CA VAL A 199 6.84 -3.55 -25.73
C VAL A 199 8.23 -3.11 -25.27
N PRO A 200 9.22 -4.02 -25.21
CA PRO A 200 10.57 -3.68 -24.79
C PRO A 200 11.29 -2.85 -25.86
N ILE A 201 12.09 -1.89 -25.40
CA ILE A 201 13.09 -1.22 -26.21
C ILE A 201 14.42 -1.92 -26.02
N LEU A 202 15.03 -2.35 -27.13
CA LEU A 202 16.24 -3.16 -27.15
C LEU A 202 17.40 -2.35 -27.72
N TYR A 203 18.55 -2.35 -27.03
CA TYR A 203 19.83 -1.93 -27.57
C TYR A 203 20.73 -3.16 -27.68
N ARG A 204 21.10 -3.55 -28.90
CA ARG A 204 21.89 -4.78 -29.17
C ARG A 204 21.29 -6.05 -28.55
N GLY A 205 19.97 -6.15 -28.53
CA GLY A 205 19.23 -7.29 -27.94
C GLY A 205 19.05 -7.24 -26.42
N LEU A 206 19.65 -6.26 -25.72
CA LEU A 206 19.41 -6.05 -24.30
C LEU A 206 18.27 -5.05 -24.09
N GLN A 207 17.36 -5.36 -23.17
CA GLN A 207 16.27 -4.45 -22.82
C GLN A 207 16.80 -3.24 -22.05
N VAL A 208 16.61 -2.06 -22.63
CA VAL A 208 17.03 -0.77 -22.06
C VAL A 208 15.86 0.13 -21.66
N GLY A 209 14.65 -0.23 -22.08
CA GLY A 209 13.43 0.52 -21.81
C GLY A 209 12.18 -0.24 -22.22
N HIS A 210 11.04 0.44 -22.20
CA HIS A 210 9.76 -0.09 -22.66
C HIS A 210 8.80 1.04 -23.06
N VAL A 211 7.82 0.71 -23.89
CA VAL A 211 6.73 1.62 -24.26
C VAL A 211 5.74 1.73 -23.09
N ILE A 212 5.43 2.96 -22.68
CA ILE A 212 4.57 3.27 -21.53
C ILE A 212 3.17 3.71 -21.94
N GLU A 213 3.04 4.34 -23.11
CA GLU A 213 1.77 4.83 -23.61
C GLU A 213 1.75 4.73 -25.13
N VAL A 214 0.56 4.49 -25.71
CA VAL A 214 0.34 4.52 -27.15
C VAL A 214 -0.96 5.24 -27.42
N GLY A 215 -0.91 6.23 -28.28
CA GLY A 215 -2.03 7.05 -28.71
C GLY A 215 -1.97 7.32 -30.21
N LEU A 216 -2.95 8.09 -30.67
CA LEU A 216 -2.93 8.70 -31.99
C LEU A 216 -2.41 10.12 -31.84
N SER A 217 -1.67 10.61 -32.83
CA SER A 217 -1.31 12.03 -32.91
C SER A 217 -2.58 12.89 -33.01
N ASP A 218 -2.49 14.17 -32.65
CA ASP A 218 -3.61 15.11 -32.66
C ASP A 218 -4.28 15.26 -34.04
N ASP A 219 -3.51 15.01 -35.12
CA ASP A 219 -3.98 15.03 -36.51
C ASP A 219 -4.61 13.70 -36.96
N GLY A 220 -4.52 12.65 -36.13
CA GLY A 220 -5.00 11.30 -36.39
C GLY A 220 -4.27 10.55 -37.51
N ALA A 221 -3.21 11.13 -38.08
CA ALA A 221 -2.51 10.59 -39.24
C ALA A 221 -1.38 9.63 -38.86
N SER A 222 -0.87 9.72 -37.62
CA SER A 222 0.24 8.90 -37.13
C SER A 222 -0.02 8.34 -35.74
N VAL A 223 0.67 7.24 -35.42
CA VAL A 223 0.65 6.63 -34.09
C VAL A 223 1.80 7.21 -33.29
N GLU A 224 1.50 7.74 -32.12
CA GLU A 224 2.49 8.25 -31.16
C GLU A 224 2.57 7.32 -29.97
N ALA A 225 3.78 6.91 -29.61
CA ALA A 225 4.01 6.08 -28.45
C ALA A 225 5.02 6.75 -27.53
N ALA A 226 4.63 7.02 -26.29
CA ALA A 226 5.58 7.44 -25.29
C ALA A 226 6.33 6.20 -24.78
N ALA A 227 7.65 6.31 -24.70
CA ALA A 227 8.50 5.25 -24.18
C ALA A 227 9.43 5.77 -23.09
N LEU A 228 9.76 4.87 -22.15
CA LEU A 228 10.64 5.14 -21.04
C LEU A 228 11.92 4.32 -21.17
N ILE A 229 13.04 5.02 -21.16
CA ILE A 229 14.38 4.45 -21.07
C ILE A 229 14.83 4.47 -19.62
N LEU A 230 15.37 3.35 -19.14
CA LEU A 230 15.81 3.21 -17.76
C LEU A 230 16.97 4.19 -17.45
N PRO A 231 17.08 4.66 -16.19
CA PRO A 231 18.10 5.63 -15.75
C PRO A 231 19.52 5.25 -16.17
N ASP A 232 19.88 3.98 -16.02
CA ASP A 232 21.23 3.48 -16.30
C ASP A 232 21.59 3.54 -17.79
N PHE A 233 20.58 3.50 -18.66
CA PHE A 233 20.71 3.44 -20.12
C PHE A 233 20.39 4.75 -20.84
N LYS A 234 20.03 5.83 -20.12
CA LYS A 234 19.79 7.16 -20.71
C LYS A 234 20.91 7.62 -21.64
N ARG A 235 22.15 7.31 -21.24
CA ARG A 235 23.37 7.65 -21.99
C ARG A 235 23.55 6.85 -23.27
N LEU A 236 22.68 5.91 -23.61
CA LEU A 236 22.73 5.22 -24.89
C LEU A 236 21.95 5.96 -25.99
N VAL A 237 20.96 6.77 -25.58
CA VAL A 237 20.10 7.50 -26.50
C VAL A 237 20.71 8.84 -26.85
N ARG A 238 20.75 9.12 -28.16
CA ARG A 238 21.26 10.34 -28.76
C ARG A 238 20.20 10.91 -29.70
N GLU A 239 20.31 12.18 -30.03
CA GLU A 239 19.41 12.83 -30.99
C GLU A 239 19.42 12.17 -32.38
N ASP A 240 20.53 11.52 -32.74
CA ASP A 240 20.73 10.80 -33.99
C ASP A 240 20.49 9.28 -33.89
N SER A 241 20.00 8.78 -32.75
CA SER A 241 19.62 7.38 -32.59
C SER A 241 18.50 7.00 -33.56
N LYS A 242 18.58 5.77 -34.09
CA LYS A 242 17.58 5.20 -35.01
C LYS A 242 16.83 4.07 -34.33
N PHE A 243 15.52 4.05 -34.53
CA PHE A 243 14.61 3.07 -33.94
C PHE A 243 13.90 2.31 -35.06
N TRP A 244 13.77 0.99 -34.91
CA TRP A 244 13.02 0.18 -35.86
C TRP A 244 12.24 -0.93 -35.17
N ASN A 245 11.19 -1.41 -35.84
CA ASN A 245 10.47 -2.59 -35.38
C ASN A 245 11.32 -3.85 -35.62
N ALA A 246 11.68 -4.56 -34.55
CA ALA A 246 12.38 -5.83 -34.60
C ALA A 246 11.44 -7.05 -34.57
N SER A 247 10.13 -6.82 -34.48
CA SER A 247 9.11 -7.86 -34.53
C SER A 247 9.08 -8.50 -35.92
N GLY A 248 9.58 -9.73 -36.02
CA GLY A 248 9.62 -10.49 -37.29
C GLY A 248 11.01 -10.66 -37.89
N ILE A 249 12.07 -10.13 -37.27
CA ILE A 249 13.45 -10.47 -37.64
C ILE A 249 13.79 -11.81 -36.98
N GLU A 250 13.79 -12.87 -37.77
CA GLU A 250 14.28 -14.18 -37.37
C GLU A 250 15.80 -14.09 -37.18
N LEU A 251 16.26 -13.75 -35.97
CA LEU A 251 17.67 -13.78 -35.61
C LEU A 251 18.14 -15.23 -35.56
N SER A 252 18.46 -15.77 -36.73
CA SER A 252 19.13 -17.04 -36.90
C SER A 252 20.58 -16.87 -36.46
N PHE A 253 20.86 -17.05 -35.17
CA PHE A 253 22.23 -17.24 -34.68
C PHE A 253 22.74 -18.61 -35.15
N GLY A 254 23.12 -18.70 -36.43
CA GLY A 254 23.86 -19.83 -36.98
C GLY A 254 25.32 -19.70 -36.59
N LEU A 255 25.80 -20.54 -35.68
CA LEU A 255 27.22 -20.65 -35.40
C LEU A 255 27.92 -21.23 -36.63
N ALA A 256 28.58 -20.36 -37.40
CA ALA A 256 29.56 -20.76 -38.38
C ALA A 256 30.78 -21.32 -37.62
N GLY A 257 30.75 -22.63 -37.41
CA GLY A 257 31.89 -23.40 -36.90
C GLY A 257 31.66 -24.00 -35.53
N ILE A 258 31.53 -25.33 -35.55
CA ILE A 258 31.81 -26.34 -34.52
C ILE A 258 30.58 -27.20 -34.20
N GLN A 259 30.86 -28.50 -34.19
CA GLN A 259 29.94 -29.64 -34.22
C GLN A 259 28.84 -29.59 -33.15
N LEU A 260 27.61 -29.82 -33.64
CA LEU A 260 26.54 -30.60 -33.02
C LEU A 260 26.56 -30.68 -31.48
N THR A 261 25.78 -29.80 -30.86
CA THR A 261 24.93 -30.21 -29.74
C THR A 261 23.53 -29.69 -30.04
N ALA A 262 22.65 -30.60 -30.47
CA ALA A 262 21.25 -30.33 -30.72
C ALA A 262 20.54 -30.13 -29.37
N ASN A 263 20.61 -28.93 -28.79
CA ASN A 263 19.78 -28.54 -27.66
C ASN A 263 19.41 -27.06 -27.77
N ALA A 264 18.11 -26.84 -27.97
CA ALA A 264 17.37 -25.58 -27.91
C ALA A 264 17.78 -24.48 -28.92
N LEU A 265 17.27 -24.58 -30.15
CA LEU A 265 16.78 -23.37 -30.83
C LEU A 265 15.59 -22.83 -30.01
N SER A 266 15.86 -22.03 -28.99
CA SER A 266 14.85 -21.12 -28.47
C SER A 266 14.85 -19.88 -29.37
N THR A 267 14.12 -19.94 -30.48
CA THR A 267 13.72 -18.76 -31.25
C THR A 267 12.76 -17.96 -30.38
N VAL A 268 13.30 -17.20 -29.43
CA VAL A 268 12.49 -16.27 -28.67
C VAL A 268 12.22 -15.08 -29.58
N VAL A 269 11.04 -15.07 -30.18
CA VAL A 269 10.47 -13.89 -30.85
C VAL A 269 10.05 -12.91 -29.76
N LEU A 270 11.01 -12.28 -29.09
CA LEU A 270 10.75 -11.09 -28.30
C LEU A 270 10.51 -9.96 -29.30
N GLY A 271 9.25 -9.83 -29.73
CA GLY A 271 8.80 -8.65 -30.45
C GLY A 271 9.18 -7.40 -29.64
N GLY A 272 9.73 -6.39 -30.31
CA GLY A 272 10.40 -5.27 -29.66
C GLY A 272 10.71 -4.14 -30.62
N ILE A 273 11.01 -2.97 -30.06
CA ILE A 273 11.60 -1.86 -30.80
C ILE A 273 13.10 -1.92 -30.56
N SER A 274 13.89 -2.10 -31.62
CA SER A 274 15.35 -2.05 -31.51
C SER A 274 15.85 -0.64 -31.80
N MET A 275 16.99 -0.30 -31.21
CA MET A 275 17.67 0.97 -31.45
C MET A 275 19.16 0.80 -31.68
N ALA A 276 19.72 1.71 -32.47
CA ALA A 276 21.13 1.88 -32.69
C ALA A 276 21.51 3.35 -32.63
N THR A 277 22.75 3.60 -32.22
CA THR A 277 23.32 4.94 -32.14
C THR A 277 24.54 4.96 -33.07
N PRO A 278 24.69 5.99 -33.92
CA PRO A 278 25.79 6.05 -34.88
C PRO A 278 27.16 6.16 -34.19
N ASN A 279 28.22 5.78 -34.93
CA ASN A 279 29.60 5.76 -34.45
C ASN A 279 30.11 7.15 -34.01
N ASN A 280 29.58 8.21 -34.60
CA ASN A 280 29.81 9.58 -34.18
C ASN A 280 28.52 10.11 -33.55
N PRO A 281 28.25 9.77 -32.28
CA PRO A 281 27.02 10.14 -31.61
C PRO A 281 26.92 11.65 -31.40
N GLY A 282 25.76 12.21 -31.68
CA GLY A 282 25.43 13.61 -31.38
C GLY A 282 25.27 13.91 -29.89
N ALA A 283 24.46 14.92 -29.57
CA ALA A 283 24.12 15.26 -28.18
C ALA A 283 23.20 14.20 -27.54
N TYR A 284 23.10 14.24 -26.21
CA TYR A 284 22.10 13.45 -25.49
C TYR A 284 20.70 13.85 -25.93
N ALA A 285 19.83 12.86 -26.13
CA ALA A 285 18.42 13.15 -26.41
C ALA A 285 17.78 13.89 -25.23
N ALA A 286 17.09 14.99 -25.53
CA ALA A 286 16.28 15.70 -24.55
C ALA A 286 15.07 14.84 -24.11
N PRO A 287 14.51 15.07 -22.91
CA PRO A 287 13.20 14.54 -22.57
C PRO A 287 12.18 14.90 -23.64
N ASP A 288 11.35 13.92 -24.00
CA ASP A 288 10.29 14.05 -25.01
C ASP A 288 10.79 14.33 -26.43
N HIS A 289 12.06 14.05 -26.70
CA HIS A 289 12.57 14.06 -28.06
C HIS A 289 11.82 13.03 -28.92
N GLU A 290 11.43 13.45 -30.11
CA GLU A 290 10.67 12.63 -31.05
C GLU A 290 11.60 11.84 -31.97
N PHE A 291 11.34 10.54 -32.09
CA PHE A 291 12.05 9.64 -32.98
C PHE A 291 11.08 8.95 -33.93
N GLN A 292 11.46 8.88 -35.20
CA GLN A 292 10.73 8.07 -36.19
C GLN A 292 11.08 6.60 -36.02
N VAL A 293 10.06 5.74 -35.95
CA VAL A 293 10.20 4.29 -35.96
C VAL A 293 10.14 3.79 -37.40
N HIS A 294 11.21 3.14 -37.82
CA HIS A 294 11.34 2.54 -39.14
C HIS A 294 10.80 1.10 -39.14
N GLU A 295 10.27 0.65 -40.27
CA GLU A 295 9.80 -0.76 -40.39
C GLU A 295 10.96 -1.75 -40.42
N LYS A 296 12.10 -1.34 -41.00
CA LYS A 296 13.31 -2.15 -41.14
C LYS A 296 14.55 -1.31 -40.84
N PRO A 297 15.62 -1.91 -40.29
CA PRO A 297 16.89 -1.23 -40.16
C PRO A 297 17.55 -1.07 -41.53
N GLU A 298 18.31 0.00 -41.71
CA GLU A 298 19.28 0.07 -42.80
C GLU A 298 20.52 -0.74 -42.42
N ASP A 299 21.14 -1.42 -43.39
CA ASP A 299 22.23 -2.37 -43.15
C ASP A 299 23.38 -1.76 -42.32
N HIS A 300 23.72 -0.51 -42.63
CA HIS A 300 24.81 0.19 -41.96
C HIS A 300 24.55 0.52 -40.49
N TRP A 301 23.28 0.53 -40.03
CA TRP A 301 22.94 0.77 -38.62
C TRP A 301 23.35 -0.39 -37.73
N LEU A 302 23.31 -1.60 -38.27
CA LEU A 302 23.65 -2.83 -37.55
C LEU A 302 25.16 -2.95 -37.28
N ASP A 303 25.98 -2.28 -38.10
CA ASP A 303 27.42 -2.26 -37.98
C ASP A 303 27.95 -1.20 -36.99
N TRP A 304 27.08 -0.32 -36.49
CA TRP A 304 27.49 0.75 -35.58
C TRP A 304 27.96 0.23 -34.21
N LYS A 305 29.18 0.64 -33.87
CA LYS A 305 29.87 0.35 -32.61
C LYS A 305 30.45 1.61 -31.97
N PRO A 306 29.61 2.60 -31.59
CA PRO A 306 30.09 3.80 -30.91
C PRO A 306 30.68 3.48 -29.54
N ASP A 307 31.67 4.27 -29.14
CA ASP A 307 32.09 4.37 -27.76
C ASP A 307 31.17 5.36 -27.02
N LEU A 308 30.26 4.84 -26.20
CA LEU A 308 29.31 5.63 -25.44
C LEU A 308 29.73 5.80 -23.97
N SER A 309 30.98 5.46 -23.64
CA SER A 309 31.54 5.63 -22.28
C SER A 309 31.84 7.09 -21.94
N THR A 310 32.08 7.92 -22.96
CA THR A 310 32.43 9.33 -22.81
C THR A 310 31.23 10.25 -23.07
N PRO A 311 31.13 11.40 -22.37
CA PRO A 311 30.09 12.38 -22.67
C PRO A 311 30.31 13.02 -24.06
N PRO A 312 29.23 13.39 -24.76
CA PRO A 312 29.33 14.04 -26.06
C PRO A 312 30.11 15.35 -25.92
N THR A 313 30.97 15.63 -26.90
CA THR A 313 31.70 16.89 -26.96
C THR A 313 30.74 17.95 -27.52
N SER A 314 30.52 19.01 -26.75
CA SER A 314 29.66 20.16 -27.09
C SER A 314 30.15 20.93 -28.30
#